data_AF-A0A1V0PSH8-F1
#
_entry.id   AF-A0A1V0PSH8-F1
#
_cell.length_a   1.000
_cell.length_b   1.000
_cell.length_c   1.000
_cell.angle_alpha   90.00
_cell.angle_beta   90.00
_cell.angle_gamma   90.00
#
_symmetry.space_group_name_H-M   'P 1'
#
loop_
_entity.id
_entity.type
_entity.pdbx_description
1 polymer ?
#
loop_
_entity_poly.entity_id
_entity_poly.type
_entity_poly.pdbx_seq_one_letter_code
_entity_poly.pdbx_strand_id
1 'polypeptide(L)'
;MRTIRDSAYENDVLIEDTYDYYAADTSGNVWYFGEDVVNYYYDDDGNLIGTDDHSAWIAGENGALPGWMMPATPTLGLSYYQEYAAADEALDEALVYAVDQDVEIPGLGWFEDVIIMYETTAIDPSLREFKYYAPGIGKIRADEGLNENLTDPDVIFYLQPGAVPVPASLPLVLSAIGAFALSSRRRE
;
A
#
# COMPACT_ATOMS: atom_id res chain seq x y z
N MET A 1 -9.91 -19.67 -7.24
CA MET A 1 -10.33 -18.62 -6.30
C MET A 1 -10.29 -19.19 -4.90
N ARG A 2 -9.85 -18.39 -3.94
CA ARG A 2 -9.73 -18.72 -2.52
C ARG A 2 -10.35 -17.55 -1.75
N THR A 3 -11.24 -17.88 -0.82
CA THR A 3 -11.76 -16.91 0.13
C THR A 3 -10.90 -16.96 1.38
N ILE A 4 -10.47 -15.80 1.86
CA ILE A 4 -9.82 -15.62 3.15
C ILE A 4 -10.80 -14.84 4.02
N ARG A 5 -10.78 -15.09 5.33
CA ARG A 5 -11.50 -14.25 6.28
C ARG A 5 -10.45 -13.47 7.06
N ASP A 6 -10.51 -12.14 7.02
CA ASP A 6 -9.75 -11.25 7.89
C ASP A 6 -10.68 -10.69 8.97
N SER A 7 -10.14 -10.43 10.16
CA SER A 7 -10.91 -9.85 11.26
C SER A 7 -10.03 -8.84 11.99
N ALA A 8 -10.45 -7.58 12.01
CA ALA A 8 -9.73 -6.51 12.67
C ALA A 8 -10.31 -6.24 14.07
N TYR A 9 -9.41 -5.98 15.03
CA TYR A 9 -9.77 -5.71 16.42
C TYR A 9 -9.11 -4.43 16.91
N GLU A 10 -9.87 -3.62 17.63
CA GLU A 10 -9.35 -2.47 18.38
C GLU A 10 -9.64 -2.68 19.86
N ASN A 11 -8.62 -2.60 20.72
CA ASN A 11 -8.75 -2.85 22.16
C ASN A 11 -9.47 -4.17 22.51
N ASP A 12 -9.12 -5.26 21.81
CA ASP A 12 -9.74 -6.59 21.91
C ASP A 12 -11.23 -6.66 21.48
N VAL A 13 -11.77 -5.61 20.86
CA VAL A 13 -13.13 -5.54 20.31
C VAL A 13 -13.08 -5.73 18.80
N LEU A 14 -13.92 -6.62 18.26
CA LEU A 14 -14.06 -6.83 16.81
C LEU A 14 -14.65 -5.57 16.17
N ILE A 15 -13.90 -4.90 15.32
CA ILE A 15 -14.32 -3.69 14.60
C ILE A 15 -14.65 -3.96 13.13
N GLU A 16 -14.08 -5.03 12.56
CA GLU A 16 -14.31 -5.40 11.16
C GLU A 16 -14.21 -6.92 10.98
N ASP A 17 -15.06 -7.49 10.13
CA ASP A 17 -14.97 -8.88 9.71
C ASP A 17 -15.21 -8.97 8.20
N THR A 18 -14.18 -9.43 7.47
CA THR A 18 -14.11 -9.30 6.01
C THR A 18 -13.86 -10.66 5.37
N TYR A 19 -14.52 -10.93 4.23
CA TYR A 19 -14.25 -12.07 3.38
C TYR A 19 -13.61 -11.63 2.06
N ASP A 20 -12.29 -11.71 1.99
CA ASP A 20 -11.52 -11.39 0.80
C ASP A 20 -11.54 -12.48 -0.27
N TYR A 21 -11.60 -12.07 -1.53
CA TYR A 21 -11.64 -12.95 -2.69
C TYR A 21 -10.36 -12.89 -3.52
N TYR A 22 -9.52 -13.93 -3.43
CA TYR A 22 -8.25 -13.99 -4.16
C TYR A 22 -8.22 -15.06 -5.25
N ALA A 23 -7.41 -14.87 -6.29
CA ALA A 23 -6.98 -15.95 -7.16
C ALA A 23 -5.54 -15.78 -7.64
N ALA A 24 -4.83 -16.89 -7.86
CA ALA A 24 -3.51 -16.86 -8.47
C ALA A 24 -3.60 -17.17 -9.96
N ASP A 25 -2.84 -16.45 -10.78
CA ASP A 25 -2.68 -16.78 -12.20
C ASP A 25 -1.52 -17.77 -12.44
N THR A 26 -1.34 -18.20 -13.69
CA THR A 26 -0.30 -19.17 -14.07
C THR A 26 1.12 -18.59 -14.05
N SER A 27 1.26 -17.27 -13.97
CA SER A 27 2.54 -16.58 -13.83
C SER A 27 2.94 -16.41 -12.36
N GLY A 28 2.01 -16.65 -11.43
CA GLY A 28 2.22 -16.55 -9.99
C GLY A 28 1.76 -15.23 -9.37
N ASN A 29 1.07 -14.37 -10.13
CA ASN A 29 0.48 -13.16 -9.52
C ASN A 29 -0.73 -13.57 -8.70
N VAL A 30 -0.89 -12.97 -7.52
CA VAL A 30 -2.09 -13.04 -6.69
C VAL A 30 -2.93 -11.82 -7.00
N TRP A 31 -4.16 -12.07 -7.44
CA TRP A 31 -5.17 -11.09 -7.79
C TRP A 31 -6.18 -10.95 -6.67
N TYR A 32 -6.63 -9.73 -6.42
CA TYR A 32 -7.72 -9.40 -5.51
C TYR A 32 -8.99 -9.08 -6.31
N PHE A 33 -10.08 -9.77 -6.00
CA PHE A 33 -11.35 -9.70 -6.73
C PHE A 33 -12.47 -9.03 -5.94
N GLY A 34 -12.18 -8.56 -4.74
CA GLY A 34 -13.17 -7.90 -3.89
C GLY A 34 -13.28 -8.50 -2.49
N GLU A 35 -14.18 -7.92 -1.73
CA GLU A 35 -14.45 -8.22 -0.33
C GLU A 35 -15.94 -8.07 -0.02
N ASP A 36 -16.41 -8.95 0.86
CA ASP A 36 -17.62 -8.68 1.63
C ASP A 36 -17.21 -8.25 3.04
N VAL A 37 -17.53 -7.00 3.41
CA VAL A 37 -17.12 -6.36 4.66
C VAL A 37 -18.30 -6.25 5.63
N VAL A 38 -18.03 -6.40 6.92
CA VAL A 38 -18.93 -5.96 7.99
C VAL A 38 -18.16 -5.12 8.99
N ASN A 39 -18.45 -3.81 9.02
CA ASN A 39 -17.94 -2.88 10.00
C ASN A 39 -18.84 -2.88 11.24
N TYR A 40 -18.24 -2.80 12.44
CA TYR A 40 -18.95 -2.78 13.72
C TYR A 40 -18.67 -1.48 14.48
N TYR A 41 -19.73 -0.74 14.82
CA TYR A 41 -19.62 0.52 15.54
C TYR A 41 -20.13 0.37 16.98
N TYR A 42 -19.34 0.84 17.94
CA TYR A 42 -19.66 0.78 19.37
C TYR A 42 -19.74 2.18 19.98
N ASP A 43 -20.51 2.32 21.05
CA ASP A 43 -20.45 3.52 21.91
C ASP A 43 -19.32 3.42 22.95
N ASP A 44 -19.10 4.52 23.70
CA ASP A 44 -18.07 4.60 24.76
C ASP A 44 -18.29 3.58 25.90
N ASP A 45 -19.51 3.07 26.05
CA ASP A 45 -19.87 2.04 27.04
C ASP A 45 -19.62 0.61 26.49
N GLY A 46 -19.17 0.48 25.24
CA GLY A 46 -18.88 -0.78 24.56
C GLY A 46 -20.11 -1.50 23.99
N ASN A 47 -21.25 -0.81 23.85
CA ASN A 47 -22.45 -1.39 23.23
C ASN A 47 -22.38 -1.25 21.72
N LEU A 48 -22.70 -2.32 20.99
CA LEU A 48 -22.85 -2.27 19.53
C LEU A 48 -24.03 -1.35 19.17
N ILE A 49 -23.74 -0.28 18.42
CA ILE A 49 -24.73 0.72 18.00
C ILE A 49 -25.06 0.66 16.49
N GLY A 50 -24.27 -0.06 15.70
CA GLY A 50 -24.55 -0.23 14.28
C GLY A 50 -23.54 -1.12 13.55
N THR A 51 -23.90 -1.46 12.32
CA THR A 51 -23.02 -2.12 11.35
C THR A 51 -23.31 -1.58 9.94
N ASP A 52 -22.30 -1.57 9.08
CA ASP A 52 -22.46 -1.37 7.64
C ASP A 52 -21.45 -2.23 6.85
N ASP A 53 -21.51 -2.11 5.53
CA ASP A 53 -20.68 -2.79 4.54
C ASP A 53 -19.86 -1.78 3.72
N HIS A 54 -19.50 -0.64 4.31
CA HIS A 54 -18.69 0.37 3.63
C HIS A 54 -17.39 -0.24 3.12
N SER A 55 -16.98 0.19 1.92
CA SER A 55 -15.85 -0.34 1.15
C SER A 55 -15.99 -1.78 0.63
N ALA A 56 -17.10 -2.49 0.87
CA ALA A 56 -17.33 -3.78 0.21
C ALA A 56 -17.47 -3.61 -1.32
N TRP A 57 -16.74 -4.42 -2.09
CA TRP A 57 -16.73 -4.33 -3.56
C TRP A 57 -16.49 -5.70 -4.20
N ILE A 58 -16.96 -5.90 -5.44
CA ILE A 58 -16.73 -7.12 -6.21
C ILE A 58 -16.32 -6.78 -7.64
N ALA A 59 -15.20 -7.34 -8.10
CA ALA A 59 -14.71 -7.18 -9.45
C ALA A 59 -15.78 -7.56 -10.51
N GLY A 60 -16.03 -6.64 -11.45
CA GLY A 60 -17.05 -6.79 -12.49
C GLY A 60 -18.41 -6.17 -12.16
N GLU A 61 -18.63 -5.75 -10.91
CA GLU A 61 -19.79 -4.97 -10.49
C GLU A 61 -19.45 -3.48 -10.44
N ASN A 62 -20.40 -2.59 -10.68
CA ASN A 62 -20.23 -1.12 -10.58
C ASN A 62 -19.00 -0.50 -11.31
N GLY A 63 -18.41 -1.24 -12.26
CA GLY A 63 -17.18 -0.82 -12.96
C GLY A 63 -15.89 -1.21 -12.23
N ALA A 64 -15.97 -1.93 -11.12
CA ALA A 64 -14.84 -2.43 -10.36
C ALA A 64 -13.97 -3.38 -11.19
N LEU A 65 -12.65 -3.21 -11.08
CA LEU A 65 -11.66 -4.08 -11.72
C LEU A 65 -10.81 -4.79 -10.66
N PRO A 66 -10.44 -6.06 -10.89
CA PRO A 66 -9.54 -6.75 -9.97
C PRO A 66 -8.14 -6.15 -10.06
N GLY A 67 -7.51 -5.97 -8.90
CA GLY A 67 -6.12 -5.54 -8.77
C GLY A 67 -5.18 -6.70 -8.46
N TRP A 68 -3.88 -6.40 -8.35
CA TRP A 68 -2.93 -7.35 -7.79
C TRP A 68 -2.91 -7.19 -6.28
N MET A 69 -3.02 -8.29 -5.55
CA MET A 69 -2.65 -8.31 -4.13
C MET A 69 -1.13 -8.44 -3.98
N MET A 70 -0.52 -9.31 -4.79
CA MET A 70 0.91 -9.57 -4.79
C MET A 70 1.39 -9.97 -6.19
N PRO A 71 2.25 -9.19 -6.85
CA PRO A 71 2.83 -9.60 -8.13
C PRO A 71 3.76 -10.80 -7.95
N ALA A 72 3.89 -11.63 -8.99
CA ALA A 72 4.76 -12.81 -8.97
C ALA A 72 6.24 -12.46 -8.72
N THR A 73 6.64 -11.28 -9.19
CA THR A 73 7.99 -10.73 -9.04
C THR A 73 7.91 -9.30 -8.52
N PRO A 74 7.76 -9.10 -7.20
CA PRO A 74 7.77 -7.79 -6.58
C PRO A 74 9.10 -7.10 -6.87
N THR A 75 9.05 -5.95 -7.53
CA THR A 75 10.23 -5.19 -7.94
C THR A 75 10.15 -3.81 -7.33
N LEU A 76 11.23 -3.34 -6.70
CA LEU A 76 11.31 -2.01 -6.11
C LEU A 76 10.79 -0.93 -7.07
N GLY A 77 9.86 -0.11 -6.59
CA GLY A 77 9.25 0.99 -7.34
C GLY A 77 8.06 0.60 -8.22
N LEU A 78 7.70 -0.69 -8.30
CA LEU A 78 6.47 -1.13 -8.96
C LEU A 78 5.26 -0.63 -8.19
N SER A 79 4.37 0.10 -8.88
CA SER A 79 3.11 0.62 -8.34
C SER A 79 1.94 0.03 -9.13
N TYR A 80 0.86 -0.32 -8.44
CA TYR A 80 -0.34 -0.93 -9.00
C TYR A 80 -1.55 -0.75 -8.08
N TYR A 81 -2.75 -0.92 -8.63
CA TYR A 81 -3.98 -1.01 -7.86
C TYR A 81 -4.12 -2.39 -7.23
N GLN A 82 -4.43 -2.42 -5.94
CA GLN A 82 -5.01 -3.58 -5.24
C GLN A 82 -6.52 -3.59 -5.46
N GLU A 83 -7.12 -2.41 -5.45
CA GLU A 83 -8.55 -2.20 -5.64
C GLU A 83 -8.79 -1.09 -6.66
N TYR A 84 -9.77 -1.30 -7.53
CA TYR A 84 -10.20 -0.27 -8.47
C TYR A 84 -11.71 -0.27 -8.55
N ALA A 85 -12.38 0.19 -7.50
CA ALA A 85 -13.83 0.21 -7.32
C ALA A 85 -14.32 1.60 -6.82
N ALA A 86 -14.08 2.64 -7.63
CA ALA A 86 -14.41 4.02 -7.26
C ALA A 86 -15.88 4.27 -6.89
N ALA A 87 -16.81 3.47 -7.43
CA ALA A 87 -18.23 3.58 -7.15
C ALA A 87 -18.61 3.03 -5.77
N ASP A 88 -17.75 2.18 -5.21
CA ASP A 88 -17.93 1.46 -3.94
C ASP A 88 -16.96 2.01 -2.87
N GLU A 89 -16.30 3.14 -3.16
CA GLU A 89 -15.34 3.81 -2.25
C GLU A 89 -14.15 2.91 -1.87
N ALA A 90 -13.68 2.09 -2.81
CA ALA A 90 -12.50 1.22 -2.67
C ALA A 90 -11.49 1.49 -3.81
N LEU A 91 -10.34 2.10 -3.50
CA LEU A 91 -9.35 2.57 -4.48
C LEU A 91 -7.91 2.49 -3.95
N ASP A 92 -7.54 1.32 -3.46
CA ASP A 92 -6.22 1.10 -2.87
C ASP A 92 -5.13 0.85 -3.92
N GLU A 93 -3.99 1.50 -3.68
CA GLU A 93 -2.77 1.44 -4.47
C GLU A 93 -1.61 0.94 -3.59
N ALA A 94 -0.85 -0.02 -4.11
CA ALA A 94 0.39 -0.47 -3.51
C ALA A 94 1.59 -0.01 -4.33
N LEU A 95 2.64 0.41 -3.63
CA LEU A 95 3.99 0.61 -4.14
C LEU A 95 4.93 -0.39 -3.45
N VAL A 96 5.66 -1.19 -4.23
CA VAL A 96 6.75 -2.01 -3.70
C VAL A 96 7.86 -1.08 -3.21
N TYR A 97 7.89 -0.84 -1.90
CA TYR A 97 8.75 0.15 -1.25
C TYR A 97 10.13 -0.44 -0.92
N ALA A 98 10.18 -1.70 -0.51
CA ALA A 98 11.42 -2.43 -0.28
C ALA A 98 11.25 -3.92 -0.58
N VAL A 99 12.36 -4.57 -0.95
CA VAL A 99 12.48 -6.01 -1.16
C VAL A 99 13.74 -6.50 -0.46
N ASP A 100 13.85 -7.81 -0.23
CA ASP A 100 15.03 -8.45 0.37
C ASP A 100 15.40 -7.85 1.74
N GLN A 101 14.40 -7.61 2.59
CA GLN A 101 14.60 -7.06 3.93
C GLN A 101 14.59 -8.15 5.00
N ASP A 102 15.47 -8.00 6.00
CA ASP A 102 15.43 -8.79 7.23
C ASP A 102 14.69 -7.99 8.32
N VAL A 103 13.60 -8.53 8.84
CA VAL A 103 12.72 -7.85 9.80
C VAL A 103 12.58 -8.67 11.07
N GLU A 104 12.88 -8.06 12.21
CA GLU A 104 12.57 -8.62 13.52
C GLU A 104 11.19 -8.15 13.99
N ILE A 105 10.33 -9.10 14.32
CA ILE A 105 9.05 -8.82 15.00
C ILE A 105 9.21 -9.19 16.48
N PRO A 106 9.08 -8.23 17.42
CA PRO A 106 9.20 -8.51 18.84
C PRO A 106 8.30 -9.66 19.28
N GLY A 107 8.89 -10.67 19.92
CA GLY A 107 8.18 -11.85 20.41
C GLY A 107 7.97 -12.97 19.36
N LEU A 108 8.09 -12.69 18.06
CA LEU A 108 7.97 -13.70 17.01
C LEU A 108 9.33 -14.09 16.38
N GLY A 109 10.31 -13.17 16.38
CA GLY A 109 11.66 -13.41 15.87
C GLY A 109 11.93 -12.76 14.52
N TRP A 110 12.94 -13.27 13.81
CA TRP A 110 13.41 -12.74 12.53
C TRP A 110 12.72 -13.40 11.32
N PHE A 111 12.40 -12.58 10.33
CA PHE A 111 11.91 -12.95 9.03
C PHE A 111 12.87 -12.42 7.96
N GLU A 112 13.29 -13.30 7.05
CA GLU A 112 14.20 -12.99 5.95
C GLU A 112 13.40 -12.79 4.66
N ASP A 113 14.00 -12.11 3.67
CA ASP A 113 13.43 -11.88 2.34
C ASP A 113 12.04 -11.19 2.36
N VAL A 114 11.84 -10.27 3.32
CA VAL A 114 10.58 -9.55 3.50
C VAL A 114 10.41 -8.46 2.44
N ILE A 115 9.19 -8.40 1.89
CA ILE A 115 8.74 -7.31 1.02
C ILE A 115 7.96 -6.31 1.86
N ILE A 116 8.24 -5.02 1.63
CA ILE A 116 7.50 -3.92 2.26
C ILE A 116 6.73 -3.19 1.17
N MET A 117 5.42 -3.13 1.33
CA MET A 117 4.51 -2.37 0.47
C MET A 117 4.14 -1.08 1.17
N TYR A 118 4.24 0.04 0.45
CA TYR A 118 3.64 1.29 0.85
C TYR A 118 2.25 1.36 0.21
N GLU A 119 1.21 1.39 1.03
CA GLU A 119 -0.18 1.38 0.58
C GLU A 119 -0.84 2.74 0.85
N THR A 120 -1.65 3.18 -0.11
CA THR A 120 -2.36 4.47 -0.10
C THR A 120 -3.68 4.35 -0.83
N THR A 121 -4.59 5.30 -0.62
CA THR A 121 -5.82 5.42 -1.40
C THR A 121 -5.97 6.80 -2.01
N ALA A 122 -6.56 6.86 -3.20
CA ALA A 122 -6.91 8.14 -3.84
C ALA A 122 -8.10 8.84 -3.15
N ILE A 123 -8.86 8.12 -2.32
CA ILE A 123 -10.06 8.62 -1.64
C ILE A 123 -9.68 9.52 -0.46
N ASP A 124 -8.75 9.04 0.38
CA ASP A 124 -8.17 9.81 1.47
C ASP A 124 -6.64 9.85 1.36
N PRO A 125 -6.05 10.94 0.83
CA PRO A 125 -4.61 11.09 0.69
C PRO A 125 -3.83 11.15 2.00
N SER A 126 -4.51 11.23 3.15
CA SER A 126 -3.88 11.19 4.47
C SER A 126 -3.62 9.76 4.95
N LEU A 127 -4.36 8.78 4.44
CA LEU A 127 -4.16 7.36 4.75
C LEU A 127 -2.92 6.82 4.03
N ARG A 128 -2.04 6.24 4.83
CA ARG A 128 -0.72 5.76 4.44
C ARG A 128 -0.32 4.64 5.36
N GLU A 129 0.10 3.53 4.77
CA GLU A 129 0.44 2.33 5.53
C GLU A 129 1.67 1.65 4.96
N PHE A 130 2.38 0.91 5.82
CA PHE A 130 3.33 -0.11 5.38
C PHE A 130 2.82 -1.49 5.72
N LYS A 131 2.75 -2.38 4.73
CA LYS A 131 2.48 -3.81 4.96
C LYS A 131 3.70 -4.65 4.63
N TYR A 132 4.01 -5.59 5.52
CA TYR A 132 5.20 -6.43 5.48
C TYR A 132 4.79 -7.86 5.14
N TYR A 133 5.40 -8.45 4.11
CA TYR A 133 5.07 -9.78 3.65
C TYR A 133 6.31 -10.69 3.69
N ALA A 134 6.22 -11.78 4.44
CA ALA A 134 7.27 -12.79 4.51
C ALA A 134 6.96 -13.99 3.57
N PRO A 135 7.96 -14.54 2.86
CA PRO A 135 7.77 -15.69 1.99
C PRO A 135 7.15 -16.90 2.70
N GLY A 136 6.12 -17.49 2.09
CA GLY A 136 5.44 -18.67 2.63
C GLY A 136 4.54 -18.43 3.84
N ILE A 137 4.49 -17.20 4.36
CA ILE A 137 3.66 -16.81 5.51
C ILE A 137 2.58 -15.81 5.08
N GLY A 138 2.94 -14.76 4.34
CA GLY A 138 2.04 -13.67 3.97
C GLY A 138 2.27 -12.42 4.83
N LYS A 139 1.21 -11.64 5.08
CA LYS A 139 1.24 -10.42 5.90
C LYS A 139 1.71 -10.76 7.31
N ILE A 140 2.86 -10.22 7.74
CA ILE A 140 3.43 -10.43 9.08
C ILE A 140 3.30 -9.22 10.00
N ARG A 141 3.09 -8.03 9.41
CA ARG A 141 2.96 -6.75 10.11
C ARG A 141 2.30 -5.72 9.19
N ALA A 142 1.56 -4.81 9.80
CA ALA A 142 1.11 -3.56 9.21
C ALA A 142 1.50 -2.41 10.14
N ASP A 143 1.98 -1.31 9.58
CA ASP A 143 2.15 -0.03 10.27
C ASP A 143 1.16 0.94 9.63
N GLU A 144 0.18 1.39 10.41
CA GLU A 144 -0.95 2.20 9.95
C GLU A 144 -0.83 3.63 10.48
N GLY A 145 -1.65 4.57 9.98
CA GLY A 145 -1.67 5.94 10.50
C GLY A 145 -0.36 6.73 10.29
N LEU A 146 0.42 6.37 9.26
CA LEU A 146 1.72 7.00 9.02
C LEU A 146 1.58 8.50 8.69
N ASN A 147 2.41 9.32 9.33
CA ASN A 147 2.48 10.75 9.00
C ASN A 147 3.22 11.00 7.67
N GLU A 148 3.32 12.27 7.26
CA GLU A 148 3.97 12.65 6.00
C GLU A 148 5.45 12.26 5.88
N ASN A 149 6.12 11.99 7.00
CA ASN A 149 7.50 11.48 7.03
C ASN A 149 7.57 9.94 7.06
N LEU A 150 6.43 9.26 6.84
CA LEU A 150 6.27 7.81 6.87
C LEU A 150 6.67 7.19 8.22
N THR A 151 6.45 7.95 9.29
CA THR A 151 6.59 7.43 10.66
C THR A 151 5.24 7.31 11.30
N ASP A 152 5.04 6.21 12.02
CA ASP A 152 3.91 6.02 12.90
C ASP A 152 4.12 6.91 14.14
N PRO A 153 3.26 7.91 14.40
CA PRO A 153 3.40 8.79 15.56
C PRO A 153 3.06 8.08 16.89
N ASP A 154 2.28 7.01 16.84
CA ASP A 154 1.82 6.25 18.01
C ASP A 154 2.75 5.08 18.33
N VAL A 155 3.63 4.70 17.39
CA VAL A 155 4.63 3.66 17.59
C VAL A 155 6.07 4.18 17.50
N ILE A 156 6.73 4.31 18.65
CA ILE A 156 8.14 4.70 18.74
C ILE A 156 9.04 3.48 18.48
N PHE A 157 9.56 3.34 17.27
CA PHE A 157 10.65 2.40 16.95
C PHE A 157 12.01 3.09 16.83
N TYR A 158 13.04 2.44 17.39
CA TYR A 158 14.43 2.75 17.06
C TYR A 158 14.82 2.00 15.77
N LEU A 159 14.81 2.70 14.64
CA LEU A 159 15.39 2.17 13.41
C LEU A 159 16.90 1.92 13.64
N GLN A 160 17.33 0.66 13.55
CA GLN A 160 18.71 0.37 13.18
C GLN A 160 18.88 0.87 11.73
N PRO A 161 19.84 1.76 11.43
CA PRO A 161 19.96 2.32 10.09
C PRO A 161 20.47 1.25 9.12
N GLY A 162 19.54 0.54 8.49
CA GLY A 162 19.72 -0.12 7.20
C GLY A 162 19.54 0.93 6.09
N ALA A 163 20.43 0.94 5.11
CA ALA A 163 20.53 2.00 4.11
C ALA A 163 19.22 2.15 3.30
N VAL A 164 18.43 3.17 3.62
CA VAL A 164 17.40 3.68 2.70
C VAL A 164 18.16 4.24 1.47
N PRO A 165 18.01 3.66 0.27
CA PRO A 165 18.57 4.29 -0.91
C PRO A 165 17.82 5.59 -1.16
N VAL A 166 18.53 6.71 -1.06
CA VAL A 166 17.98 8.03 -1.37
C VAL A 166 17.52 8.02 -2.83
N PRO A 167 16.26 8.38 -3.14
CA PRO A 167 15.80 8.43 -4.52
C PRO A 167 16.70 9.38 -5.31
N ALA A 168 17.22 8.88 -6.44
CA ALA A 168 18.09 9.66 -7.30
C ALA A 168 17.33 10.90 -7.77
N SER A 169 17.80 12.08 -7.35
CA SER A 169 17.29 13.36 -7.84
C SER A 169 17.42 13.41 -9.36
N LEU A 170 16.29 13.46 -10.07
CA LEU A 170 16.25 13.70 -11.50
C LEU A 170 16.98 15.02 -11.80
N PRO A 171 18.02 15.03 -12.66
CA PRO A 171 18.65 16.27 -13.04
C PRO A 171 17.65 17.11 -13.86
N LEU A 172 17.32 18.29 -13.34
CA LEU A 172 16.63 19.35 -14.09
C LEU A 172 17.46 19.69 -15.34
N VAL A 173 17.01 19.26 -16.51
CA VAL A 173 17.54 19.74 -17.79
C VAL A 173 16.94 21.12 -18.05
N LEU A 174 17.68 22.17 -17.68
CA LEU A 174 17.36 23.54 -18.05
C LEU A 174 17.73 23.76 -19.54
N SER A 175 16.75 23.69 -20.43
CA SER A 175 16.92 24.06 -21.84
C SER A 175 17.13 25.57 -21.98
N ALA A 176 18.38 26.00 -22.19
CA ALA A 176 18.69 27.37 -22.56
C ALA A 176 18.46 27.60 -24.05
N ILE A 177 17.48 28.44 -24.38
CA ILE A 177 17.24 28.97 -25.73
C ILE A 177 18.36 29.96 -26.05
N GLY A 178 19.26 29.59 -26.97
CA GLY A 178 20.28 30.49 -27.52
C GLY A 178 19.72 31.34 -28.67
N ALA A 179 19.53 32.63 -28.44
CA ALA A 179 19.30 33.61 -29.51
C ALA A 179 20.65 34.09 -30.08
N PHE A 180 20.86 33.85 -31.38
CA PHE A 180 22.01 34.33 -32.14
C PHE A 180 22.00 35.86 -32.28
N ALA A 181 23.07 36.52 -31.83
CA ALA A 181 23.40 37.89 -32.20
C ALA A 181 24.63 37.89 -33.12
N LEU A 182 24.41 38.10 -34.42
CA LEU A 182 25.48 38.35 -35.40
C LEU A 182 25.89 39.82 -35.31
N SER A 183 27.03 40.08 -34.66
CA SER A 183 27.69 41.39 -34.72
C SER A 183 28.51 41.50 -36.01
N SER A 184 28.23 42.55 -36.78
CA SER A 184 29.04 42.99 -37.90
C SER A 184 30.41 43.49 -37.44
N ARG A 185 31.48 43.07 -38.13
CA ARG A 185 32.72 43.85 -38.22
C ARG A 185 33.21 43.90 -39.66
N ARG A 186 33.40 45.14 -40.09
CA ARG A 186 33.98 45.62 -41.35
C ARG A 186 35.46 45.94 -41.15
N ARG A 187 36.16 46.05 -42.29
CA ARG A 187 37.49 46.65 -42.56
C ARG A 187 38.67 45.68 -42.42
N GLU A 188 39.60 45.59 -43.35
CA GLU A 188 39.94 46.39 -44.54
C GLU A 188 40.53 45.48 -45.63
#